data_AF-A1ZYU4-F1
#
_entry.id   AF-A1ZYU4-F1
#
_cell.length_a   1.000
_cell.length_b   1.000
_cell.length_c   1.000
_cell.angle_alpha   90.00
_cell.angle_beta   90.00
_cell.angle_gamma   90.00
#
_symmetry.space_group_name_H-M   'P 1'
#
loop_
_entity.id
_entity.type
_entity.pdbx_description
1 polymer ?
#
loop_
_entity_poly.entity_id
_entity_poly.type
_entity_poly.pdbx_seq_one_letter_code
_entity_poly.pdbx_strand_id
1 'polypeptide(L)'
;MKENHVMFKQSVFFDDNGELNDTGILLYVDALRLQRESELPEDLVEHVTNSVNDQKKIFEYYEFVKDDDPQELIPHPYFDKNTKKNTPVVGLNKFQGLGIAAALLLTMGGGYLATKFWKYDNGKTQGNRITVTDSTSSSKKNMAPTPISDKGKVKSINQQPTTDSARPNSNNNSSKETPLPNKNTQPISTQTNLLENEKLLAMQHISYYDKQINRLSNNRSGSIKVIAPAIDAKSQSILFQWTNPIQDSLRLEVFTKETDDSRRKVFMIAPKSSQFTLPAGFKPGLYYWELKQVMNNSREKRIGLGRFIVAK
;
A
#
# COMPACT_ATOMS: atom_id res chain seq x y z
N MET A 1 37.91 -5.76 -10.12
CA MET A 1 36.47 -5.65 -9.77
C MET A 1 36.39 -5.52 -8.26
N LYS A 2 35.94 -4.38 -7.74
CA LYS A 2 35.75 -4.15 -6.31
C LYS A 2 34.29 -4.42 -6.00
N GLU A 3 34.01 -5.57 -5.39
CA GLU A 3 32.70 -5.84 -4.81
C GLU A 3 32.51 -4.88 -3.63
N ASN A 4 31.73 -3.83 -3.85
CA ASN A 4 31.20 -3.01 -2.77
C ASN A 4 30.19 -3.87 -2.01
N HIS A 5 30.72 -4.67 -1.08
CA HIS A 5 29.95 -5.32 -0.05
C HIS A 5 29.43 -4.21 0.87
N VAL A 6 28.29 -3.62 0.48
CA VAL A 6 27.48 -2.82 1.38
C VAL A 6 27.00 -3.81 2.44
N MET A 7 27.76 -3.93 3.52
CA MET A 7 27.28 -4.57 4.75
C MET A 7 26.03 -3.79 5.13
N PHE A 8 24.88 -4.33 4.76
CA PHE A 8 23.59 -3.87 5.24
C PHE A 8 23.71 -3.92 6.76
N LYS A 9 23.72 -2.73 7.38
CA LYS A 9 23.49 -2.62 8.82
C LYS A 9 22.11 -3.22 9.02
N GLN A 10 22.08 -4.48 9.42
CA GLN A 10 20.87 -5.18 9.83
C GLN A 10 20.14 -4.22 10.76
N SER A 11 18.99 -3.74 10.30
CA SER A 11 18.35 -2.60 10.95
C SER A 11 18.03 -3.02 12.39
N VAL A 12 18.08 -2.09 13.34
CA VAL A 12 17.82 -2.35 14.77
C VAL A 12 16.44 -2.99 15.01
N PHE A 13 15.59 -3.07 13.99
CA PHE A 13 14.23 -3.59 13.98
C PHE A 13 14.11 -5.05 13.51
N PHE A 14 15.19 -5.65 12.99
CA PHE A 14 15.18 -7.04 12.51
C PHE A 14 16.01 -7.95 13.42
N ASP A 15 15.63 -9.21 13.49
CA ASP A 15 16.40 -10.27 14.15
C ASP A 15 17.41 -10.93 13.19
N ASP A 16 18.12 -11.95 13.68
CA ASP A 16 19.10 -12.70 12.90
C ASP A 16 18.46 -13.52 11.75
N ASN A 17 17.15 -13.78 11.83
CA ASN A 17 16.38 -14.48 10.81
C ASN A 17 15.84 -13.53 9.73
N GLY A 18 15.99 -12.21 9.92
CA GLY A 18 15.46 -11.19 9.05
C GLY A 18 13.98 -10.88 9.26
N GLU A 19 13.36 -11.40 10.33
CA GLU A 19 12.00 -11.06 10.75
C GLU A 19 12.03 -9.84 11.67
N LEU A 20 10.88 -9.21 11.91
CA LEU A 20 10.80 -8.15 12.92
C LEU A 20 11.07 -8.68 14.32
N ASN A 21 11.99 -8.01 15.01
CA ASN A 21 12.17 -8.18 16.44
C ASN A 21 11.11 -7.36 17.21
N ASP A 22 11.04 -7.54 18.53
CA ASP A 22 10.06 -6.86 19.38
C ASP A 22 10.11 -5.33 19.24
N THR A 23 11.30 -4.75 19.05
CA THR A 23 11.45 -3.31 18.86
C THR A 23 10.83 -2.85 17.53
N GLY A 24 11.01 -3.62 16.46
CA GLY A 24 10.39 -3.36 15.17
C GLY A 24 8.86 -3.47 15.22
N ILE A 25 8.34 -4.50 15.90
CA ILE A 25 6.91 -4.71 16.10
C ILE A 25 6.31 -3.54 16.88
N LEU A 26 6.88 -3.21 18.04
CA LEU A 26 6.42 -2.11 18.90
C LEU A 26 6.41 -0.78 18.16
N LEU A 27 7.50 -0.46 17.45
CA LEU A 27 7.59 0.77 16.68
C LEU A 27 6.50 0.86 15.60
N TYR A 28 6.21 -0.25 14.92
CA TYR A 28 5.14 -0.27 13.92
C TYR A 28 3.76 -0.07 14.55
N VAL A 29 3.50 -0.73 15.68
CA VAL A 29 2.25 -0.58 16.43
C VAL A 29 2.07 0.85 16.91
N ASP A 30 3.10 1.46 17.49
CA ASP A 30 3.05 2.85 17.94
C ASP A 30 2.80 3.80 16.76
N ALA A 31 3.38 3.52 15.59
CA ALA A 31 3.10 4.26 14.37
C ALA A 31 1.63 4.17 13.96
N LEU A 32 1.02 2.97 14.03
CA LEU A 32 -0.40 2.76 13.73
C LEU A 32 -1.29 3.53 14.71
N ARG A 33 -0.98 3.48 16.01
CA ARG A 33 -1.73 4.18 17.06
C ARG A 33 -1.65 5.70 16.91
N LEU A 34 -0.47 6.21 16.56
CA LEU A 34 -0.21 7.64 16.38
C LEU A 34 -0.59 8.16 14.97
N GLN A 35 -0.99 7.28 14.05
CA GLN A 35 -1.23 7.62 12.63
C GLN A 35 0.00 8.23 11.92
N ARG A 36 1.19 7.72 12.26
CA ARG A 36 2.50 8.18 11.77
C ARG A 36 3.22 7.10 10.95
N GLU A 37 2.49 6.19 10.30
CA GLU A 37 3.08 5.09 9.52
C GLU A 37 3.97 5.59 8.37
N SER A 38 3.72 6.81 7.87
CA SER A 38 4.54 7.45 6.84
C SER A 38 5.93 7.89 7.31
N GLU A 39 6.18 7.89 8.62
CA GLU A 39 7.47 8.28 9.21
C GLU A 39 8.34 7.06 9.55
N LEU A 40 7.86 5.84 9.30
CA LEU A 40 8.62 4.62 9.49
C LEU A 40 9.71 4.45 8.41
N PRO A 41 10.81 3.74 8.73
CA PRO A 41 11.80 3.33 7.73
C PRO A 41 11.16 2.54 6.59
N GLU A 42 11.55 2.84 5.34
CA GLU A 42 11.01 2.18 4.14
C GLU A 42 11.21 0.67 4.18
N ASP A 43 12.40 0.20 4.57
CA ASP A 43 12.71 -1.23 4.70
C ASP A 43 11.79 -1.97 5.68
N LEU A 44 11.38 -1.30 6.76
CA LEU A 44 10.49 -1.85 7.79
C LEU A 44 9.07 -1.98 7.22
N VAL A 45 8.57 -0.94 6.54
CA VAL A 45 7.26 -0.96 5.89
C VAL A 45 7.20 -2.00 4.77
N GLU A 46 8.25 -2.10 3.96
CA GLU A 46 8.35 -3.10 2.90
C GLU A 46 8.35 -4.52 3.48
N HIS A 47 9.14 -4.77 4.54
CA HIS A 47 9.17 -6.07 5.19
C HIS A 47 7.80 -6.48 5.74
N VAL A 48 7.15 -5.60 6.52
CA VAL A 48 5.82 -5.88 7.06
C VAL A 48 4.82 -6.14 5.95
N THR A 49 4.90 -5.44 4.82
CA THR A 49 4.00 -5.68 3.68
C THR A 49 4.18 -7.08 3.08
N ASN A 50 5.36 -7.67 3.19
CA ASN A 50 5.71 -8.95 2.58
C ASN A 50 5.72 -10.14 3.56
N SER A 51 5.84 -9.90 4.88
CA SER A 51 5.85 -10.96 5.91
C SER A 51 4.50 -11.11 6.59
N VAL A 52 3.77 -12.18 6.22
CA VAL A 52 2.47 -12.54 6.84
C VAL A 52 2.62 -12.81 8.33
N ASN A 53 3.76 -13.38 8.75
CA ASN A 53 4.04 -13.69 10.14
C ASN A 53 4.14 -12.42 10.98
N ASP A 54 4.89 -11.43 10.51
CA ASP A 54 5.05 -10.17 11.24
C ASP A 54 3.80 -9.29 11.19
N GLN A 55 3.04 -9.32 10.09
CA GLN A 55 1.71 -8.70 10.06
C GLN A 55 0.81 -9.24 11.17
N LYS A 56 0.81 -10.56 11.36
CA LYS A 56 0.02 -11.21 12.41
C LYS A 56 0.49 -10.77 13.79
N LYS A 57 1.79 -10.77 14.08
CA LYS A 57 2.32 -10.32 15.39
C LYS A 57 1.99 -8.85 15.68
N ILE A 58 2.16 -7.98 14.69
CA ILE A 58 1.80 -6.55 14.79
C ILE A 58 0.32 -6.41 15.11
N PHE A 59 -0.55 -7.15 14.41
CA PHE A 59 -1.99 -7.08 14.63
C PHE A 59 -2.39 -7.60 16.01
N GLU A 60 -1.86 -8.76 16.42
CA GLU A 60 -2.09 -9.32 17.76
C GLU A 60 -1.70 -8.32 18.85
N TYR A 61 -0.54 -7.66 18.71
CA TYR A 61 -0.10 -6.67 19.67
C TYR A 61 -0.95 -5.39 19.60
N TYR A 62 -1.29 -4.90 18.41
CA TYR A 62 -2.14 -3.73 18.23
C TYR A 62 -3.52 -3.93 18.88
N GLU A 63 -4.15 -5.09 18.69
CA GLU A 63 -5.44 -5.43 19.31
C GLU A 63 -5.38 -5.40 20.84
N PHE A 64 -4.22 -5.72 21.42
CA PHE A 64 -4.01 -5.66 22.87
C PHE A 64 -3.91 -4.21 23.39
N VAL A 65 -3.31 -3.29 22.63
CA VAL A 65 -3.02 -1.91 23.08
C VAL A 65 -3.89 -0.82 22.44
N LYS A 66 -4.84 -1.17 21.56
CA LYS A 66 -5.63 -0.18 20.79
C LYS A 66 -6.54 0.71 21.65
N ASP A 67 -6.93 0.23 22.83
CA ASP A 67 -7.83 0.94 23.74
C ASP A 67 -7.08 1.87 24.71
N ASP A 68 -5.75 1.77 24.78
CA ASP A 68 -4.91 2.65 25.58
C ASP A 68 -4.82 4.06 24.93
N ASP A 69 -4.73 5.11 25.75
CA ASP A 69 -4.67 6.48 25.26
C ASP A 69 -3.39 6.75 24.42
N PRO A 70 -3.50 7.05 23.12
CA PRO A 70 -2.33 7.33 22.28
C PRO A 70 -1.58 8.61 22.67
N GLN A 71 -2.18 9.51 23.47
CA GLN A 71 -1.49 10.70 23.97
C GLN A 71 -0.34 10.37 24.92
N GLU A 72 -0.39 9.22 25.60
CA GLU A 72 0.69 8.76 26.50
C GLU A 72 1.98 8.43 25.74
N LEU A 73 1.88 8.16 24.44
CA LEU A 73 3.03 7.90 23.56
C LEU A 73 3.72 9.18 23.11
N ILE A 74 3.19 10.37 23.43
CA ILE A 74 3.75 11.67 23.04
C ILE A 74 4.44 12.31 24.25
N PRO A 75 5.73 12.70 24.17
CA PRO A 75 6.59 12.63 22.99
C PRO A 75 7.14 11.23 22.74
N HIS A 76 7.07 10.79 21.48
CA HIS A 76 7.50 9.45 21.11
C HIS A 76 9.03 9.39 20.96
N PRO A 77 9.72 8.45 21.62
CA PRO A 77 11.17 8.37 21.60
C PRO A 77 11.76 8.26 20.20
N TYR A 78 11.06 7.65 19.23
CA TYR A 78 11.54 7.50 17.86
C TYR A 78 11.16 8.68 16.96
N PHE A 79 9.88 9.09 16.98
CA PHE A 79 9.36 10.04 16.00
C PHE A 79 9.70 11.50 16.35
N ASP A 80 10.01 11.79 17.62
CA ASP A 80 10.25 13.16 18.09
C ASP A 80 11.74 13.45 18.38
N LYS A 81 12.68 12.59 17.94
CA LYS A 81 14.13 12.77 18.17
C LYS A 81 14.71 14.07 17.61
N ASN A 82 14.08 14.66 16.59
CA ASN A 82 14.60 15.81 15.87
C ASN A 82 14.11 17.18 16.38
N THR A 83 13.19 17.23 17.35
CA THR A 83 12.67 18.51 17.87
C THR A 83 13.57 19.15 18.95
N LYS A 84 14.61 18.44 19.43
CA LYS A 84 15.53 18.92 20.50
C LYS A 84 16.85 19.53 20.00
N LYS A 85 16.88 20.25 18.87
CA LYS A 85 18.12 20.92 18.41
C LYS A 85 18.28 22.40 18.75
N ASN A 86 17.31 23.05 19.40
CA ASN A 86 17.36 24.51 19.62
C ASN A 86 17.12 24.96 21.08
N THR A 87 17.54 24.20 22.09
CA THR A 87 17.88 24.86 23.37
C THR A 87 19.35 25.25 23.28
N PRO A 88 19.70 26.55 23.20
CA PRO A 88 21.09 26.95 23.34
C PRO A 88 21.55 26.45 24.71
N VAL A 89 22.40 25.43 24.70
CA VAL A 89 23.16 25.06 25.88
C VAL A 89 24.08 26.26 26.10
N VAL A 90 23.63 27.23 26.91
CA VAL A 90 24.50 28.29 27.39
C VAL A 90 25.56 27.57 28.20
N GLY A 91 26.70 27.29 27.57
CA GLY A 91 27.85 26.69 28.21
C GLY A 91 28.24 27.57 29.38
N LEU A 92 27.93 27.13 30.59
CA LEU A 92 28.37 27.76 31.83
C LEU A 92 29.86 27.45 32.02
N ASN A 93 30.68 28.06 31.18
CA ASN A 93 32.11 28.12 31.40
C ASN A 93 32.40 29.28 32.36
N LYS A 94 32.92 28.90 33.54
CA LYS A 94 33.57 29.73 34.56
C LYS A 94 32.67 30.77 35.24
N PHE A 95 32.23 30.46 36.47
CA PHE A 95 32.17 31.49 37.51
C PHE A 95 32.52 30.88 38.87
N GLN A 96 33.74 31.20 39.31
CA GLN A 96 34.15 31.14 40.71
C GLN A 96 33.26 32.08 41.53
N GLY A 97 33.06 31.73 42.80
CA GLY A 97 31.97 32.22 43.63
C GLY A 97 31.77 33.74 43.67
N LEU A 98 30.49 34.13 43.71
CA LEU A 98 29.99 35.23 44.52
C LEU A 98 28.48 35.01 44.66
N GLY A 99 27.97 35.01 45.90
CA GLY A 99 26.55 34.87 46.15
C GLY A 99 25.74 36.03 45.58
N ILE A 100 24.44 35.82 45.41
CA ILE A 100 23.37 36.79 45.68
C ILE A 100 22.04 36.03 45.65
N ALA A 101 21.39 36.01 46.80
CA ALA A 101 19.96 35.82 46.93
C ALA A 101 19.25 37.04 46.34
N ALA A 102 18.65 36.93 45.15
CA ALA A 102 17.70 37.92 44.62
C ALA A 102 17.02 37.42 43.32
N ALA A 103 16.17 36.40 43.40
CA ALA A 103 15.34 35.98 42.25
C ALA A 103 13.94 35.51 42.65
N LEU A 104 13.47 35.88 43.84
CA LEU A 104 12.09 35.61 44.31
C LEU A 104 11.19 36.86 44.27
N LEU A 105 11.68 38.02 43.83
CA LEU A 105 10.93 39.28 43.82
C LEU A 105 10.41 39.75 42.45
N LEU A 106 10.72 39.03 41.35
CA LEU A 106 10.29 39.44 39.99
C LEU A 106 9.10 38.65 39.43
N THR A 107 8.64 37.58 40.10
CA THR A 107 7.49 36.79 39.64
C THR A 107 6.14 37.26 40.19
N MET A 108 6.08 38.13 41.20
CA MET A 108 4.81 38.69 41.71
C MET A 108 4.41 40.06 41.11
N GLY A 109 5.32 40.78 40.42
CA GLY A 109 5.02 42.13 39.89
C GLY A 109 4.46 42.18 38.45
N GLY A 110 4.72 41.16 37.63
CA GLY A 110 4.41 41.19 36.18
C GLY A 110 3.04 40.66 35.77
N GLY A 111 2.30 40.01 36.68
CA GLY A 111 1.04 39.34 36.36
C GLY A 111 -0.21 40.23 36.33
N TYR A 112 -0.13 41.48 36.80
CA TYR A 112 -1.31 42.33 36.99
C TYR A 112 -1.65 43.26 35.81
N LEU A 113 -0.80 43.37 34.79
CA LEU A 113 -1.04 44.27 33.64
C LEU A 113 -1.50 43.57 32.35
N ALA A 114 -1.37 42.24 32.24
CA ALA A 114 -1.71 41.51 31.01
C ALA A 114 -3.20 41.13 30.88
N THR A 115 -4.01 41.25 31.95
CA THR A 115 -5.43 40.86 31.92
C THR A 115 -6.38 42.00 31.50
N LYS A 116 -5.86 43.20 31.20
CA LYS A 116 -6.67 44.37 30.81
C LYS A 116 -6.74 44.64 29.30
N PHE A 117 -6.00 43.92 28.45
CA PHE A 117 -5.90 44.22 27.01
C PHE A 117 -6.47 43.17 26.06
N TRP A 118 -7.09 42.10 26.54
CA TRP A 118 -7.70 41.07 25.67
C TRP A 118 -9.23 41.12 25.69
N LYS A 119 -9.79 42.26 25.29
CA LYS A 119 -11.22 42.43 24.96
C LYS A 119 -11.38 43.56 23.94
N TYR A 120 -11.31 43.20 22.66
CA TYR A 120 -11.79 43.88 21.43
C TYR A 120 -11.11 43.07 20.30
N ASP A 121 -11.76 42.47 19.31
CA ASP A 121 -12.84 42.99 18.49
C ASP A 121 -13.59 41.82 17.81
N ASN A 122 -14.87 42.04 17.53
CA ASN A 122 -15.82 41.08 16.97
C ASN A 122 -16.36 41.74 15.68
N GLY A 123 -15.97 41.26 14.49
CA GLY A 123 -16.33 41.97 13.26
C GLY A 123 -16.08 41.25 11.93
N LYS A 124 -17.10 40.50 11.49
CA LYS A 124 -17.65 40.44 10.11
C LYS A 124 -16.75 40.13 8.90
N THR A 125 -17.01 38.96 8.32
CA THR A 125 -17.40 38.70 6.91
C THR A 125 -17.02 39.72 5.83
N GLN A 126 -16.15 39.32 4.90
CA GLN A 126 -16.34 39.34 3.43
C GLN A 126 -15.43 38.20 2.88
N GLY A 127 -15.89 37.22 2.09
CA GLY A 127 -16.66 37.35 0.86
C GLY A 127 -15.72 37.43 -0.34
N ASN A 128 -14.82 36.45 -0.56
CA ASN A 128 -13.92 36.46 -1.71
C ASN A 128 -14.31 35.40 -2.75
N ARG A 129 -14.91 35.90 -3.82
CA ARG A 129 -15.38 35.20 -5.01
C ARG A 129 -14.19 35.11 -5.97
N ILE A 130 -13.61 33.92 -6.15
CA ILE A 130 -12.56 33.72 -7.16
C ILE A 130 -13.23 33.56 -8.52
N THR A 131 -12.95 34.54 -9.37
CA THR A 131 -13.37 34.64 -10.76
C THR A 131 -12.72 33.54 -11.59
N VAL A 132 -13.57 32.75 -12.26
CA VAL A 132 -13.20 31.82 -13.32
C VAL A 132 -12.76 32.65 -14.54
N THR A 133 -11.49 32.53 -14.94
CA THR A 133 -11.02 32.99 -16.24
C THR A 133 -11.10 31.82 -17.23
N ASP A 134 -12.15 31.86 -18.04
CA ASP A 134 -12.28 31.08 -19.26
C ASP A 134 -11.24 31.53 -20.29
N SER A 135 -10.30 30.64 -20.59
CA SER A 135 -9.39 30.77 -21.74
C SER A 135 -9.89 29.87 -22.86
N THR A 136 -10.94 30.30 -23.53
CA THR A 136 -11.32 29.81 -24.86
C THR A 136 -10.27 30.25 -25.89
N SER A 137 -9.43 29.33 -26.35
CA SER A 137 -8.70 29.49 -27.61
C SER A 137 -9.17 28.44 -28.61
N SER A 138 -10.15 28.86 -29.41
CA SER A 138 -10.49 28.26 -30.68
C SER A 138 -9.33 28.42 -31.66
N SER A 139 -8.82 27.32 -32.22
CA SER A 139 -8.22 27.35 -33.55
C SER A 139 -8.77 26.21 -34.41
N LYS A 140 -9.04 26.59 -35.65
CA LYS A 140 -9.88 25.94 -36.66
C LYS A 140 -9.10 24.90 -37.47
N LYS A 141 -9.85 23.94 -38.04
CA LYS A 141 -9.78 23.37 -39.42
C LYS A 141 -8.43 22.73 -39.84
N ASN A 142 -8.35 21.57 -40.49
CA ASN A 142 -9.20 21.00 -41.54
C ASN A 142 -8.66 19.60 -41.97
N MET A 143 -9.55 18.82 -42.61
CA MET A 143 -9.30 17.81 -43.66
C MET A 143 -8.83 16.38 -43.30
N ALA A 144 -9.81 15.47 -43.34
CA ALA A 144 -9.74 14.16 -44.02
C ALA A 144 -9.86 14.37 -45.57
N PRO A 145 -9.70 13.39 -46.49
CA PRO A 145 -9.95 11.94 -46.29
C PRO A 145 -9.12 10.88 -47.08
N THR A 146 -9.03 9.67 -46.50
CA THR A 146 -9.11 8.30 -47.13
C THR A 146 -8.03 7.86 -48.16
N PRO A 147 -8.09 6.64 -48.76
CA PRO A 147 -7.64 5.36 -48.16
C PRO A 147 -6.79 4.48 -49.14
N ILE A 148 -5.95 3.57 -48.64
CA ILE A 148 -5.34 2.48 -49.44
C ILE A 148 -5.23 1.27 -48.49
N SER A 149 -6.15 0.29 -48.49
CA SER A 149 -6.33 -0.81 -49.44
C SER A 149 -5.02 -1.52 -49.80
N ASP A 150 -4.67 -2.58 -49.06
CA ASP A 150 -4.12 -3.75 -49.76
C ASP A 150 -4.48 -5.08 -49.09
N LYS A 151 -4.88 -6.03 -49.94
CA LYS A 151 -5.39 -7.36 -49.63
C LYS A 151 -4.25 -8.37 -49.79
N GLY A 152 -3.63 -8.79 -48.70
CA GLY A 152 -2.67 -9.90 -48.68
C GLY A 152 -3.33 -11.23 -48.31
N LYS A 153 -3.84 -11.95 -49.31
CA LYS A 153 -4.33 -13.33 -49.23
C LYS A 153 -3.15 -14.28 -49.38
N VAL A 154 -2.76 -15.04 -48.33
CA VAL A 154 -1.84 -16.18 -48.48
C VAL A 154 -2.35 -17.41 -47.73
N LYS A 155 -2.17 -18.54 -48.42
CA LYS A 155 -2.77 -19.86 -48.28
C LYS A 155 -2.31 -20.64 -47.04
N SER A 156 -3.30 -21.31 -46.45
CA SER A 156 -3.29 -22.68 -45.96
C SER A 156 -2.13 -23.56 -46.45
N ILE A 157 -1.35 -24.12 -45.52
CA ILE A 157 -0.66 -25.40 -45.70
C ILE A 157 -0.88 -26.26 -44.45
N ASN A 158 -1.55 -27.37 -44.73
CA ASN A 158 -1.86 -28.51 -43.89
C ASN A 158 -0.63 -29.43 -43.87
N GLN A 159 -0.06 -29.73 -42.70
CA GLN A 159 0.87 -30.85 -42.55
C GLN A 159 0.67 -31.52 -41.19
N GLN A 160 0.01 -32.66 -41.24
CA GLN A 160 0.11 -33.77 -40.31
C GLN A 160 0.98 -34.83 -40.99
N PRO A 161 1.94 -35.43 -40.29
CA PRO A 161 1.98 -36.91 -40.22
C PRO A 161 2.46 -37.41 -38.84
N THR A 162 1.68 -38.24 -38.14
CA THR A 162 1.67 -39.72 -38.09
C THR A 162 2.48 -40.33 -36.94
N THR A 163 1.77 -41.22 -36.24
CA THR A 163 2.17 -42.54 -35.70
C THR A 163 3.11 -42.67 -34.51
N ASP A 164 2.51 -43.25 -33.47
CA ASP A 164 2.95 -44.45 -32.75
C ASP A 164 4.18 -44.38 -31.85
N SER A 165 3.91 -44.44 -30.54
CA SER A 165 4.68 -45.30 -29.63
C SER A 165 3.88 -45.70 -28.38
N ALA A 166 3.60 -47.00 -28.33
CA ALA A 166 3.71 -47.90 -27.18
C ALA A 166 2.95 -47.59 -25.87
N ARG A 167 1.92 -48.41 -25.64
CA ARG A 167 1.39 -48.91 -24.35
C ARG A 167 2.25 -50.13 -23.90
N PRO A 168 1.92 -50.88 -22.82
CA PRO A 168 1.81 -50.61 -21.37
C PRO A 168 2.82 -51.43 -20.51
N ASN A 169 2.89 -51.15 -19.20
CA ASN A 169 2.97 -52.18 -18.13
C ASN A 169 2.55 -51.51 -16.80
N SER A 170 1.52 -51.97 -16.06
CA SER A 170 1.43 -53.20 -15.24
C SER A 170 2.50 -53.18 -14.12
N ASN A 171 2.25 -53.28 -12.81
CA ASN A 171 1.30 -54.08 -12.04
C ASN A 171 1.45 -53.66 -10.54
N ASN A 172 0.36 -53.51 -9.77
CA ASN A 172 -0.17 -54.44 -8.74
C ASN A 172 0.28 -54.24 -7.27
N ASN A 173 -0.77 -54.17 -6.41
CA ASN A 173 -0.94 -54.71 -5.04
C ASN A 173 -0.04 -54.15 -3.92
N SER A 174 -0.44 -54.04 -2.66
CA SER A 174 -1.46 -54.76 -1.88
C SER A 174 -1.82 -53.97 -0.61
N SER A 175 -3.05 -54.19 -0.17
CA SER A 175 -3.69 -53.79 1.08
C SER A 175 -2.94 -54.21 2.35
N LYS A 176 -3.09 -53.44 3.44
CA LYS A 176 -3.21 -54.03 4.79
C LYS A 176 -3.95 -53.10 5.75
N GLU A 177 -4.85 -53.73 6.50
CA GLU A 177 -5.81 -53.17 7.46
C GLU A 177 -5.19 -52.64 8.77
N THR A 178 -6.03 -51.82 9.39
CA THR A 178 -6.08 -51.08 10.68
C THR A 178 -5.64 -51.85 11.94
N PRO A 179 -5.32 -51.13 13.06
CA PRO A 179 -6.38 -50.77 14.03
C PRO A 179 -6.27 -49.38 14.69
N LEU A 180 -7.45 -48.83 15.04
CA LEU A 180 -7.72 -47.69 15.94
C LEU A 180 -7.24 -48.00 17.39
N PRO A 181 -6.79 -47.01 18.19
CA PRO A 181 -7.68 -46.06 18.91
C PRO A 181 -7.09 -44.62 18.94
N ASN A 182 -7.78 -43.53 19.20
CA ASN A 182 -8.44 -43.20 20.46
C ASN A 182 -9.17 -41.85 20.28
N LYS A 183 -10.40 -41.77 20.80
CA LYS A 183 -11.25 -40.59 20.80
C LYS A 183 -10.72 -39.64 21.88
N ASN A 184 -10.05 -38.56 21.49
CA ASN A 184 -9.85 -37.43 22.38
C ASN A 184 -10.29 -36.16 21.66
N THR A 185 -11.50 -35.72 21.98
CA THR A 185 -12.13 -34.51 21.47
C THR A 185 -11.46 -33.31 22.13
N GLN A 186 -10.51 -32.70 21.44
CA GLN A 186 -10.05 -31.34 21.74
C GLN A 186 -10.98 -30.31 21.07
N PRO A 187 -11.12 -29.10 21.66
CA PRO A 187 -12.28 -28.25 21.47
C PRO A 187 -12.29 -27.55 20.11
N ILE A 188 -13.51 -27.43 19.56
CA ILE A 188 -13.89 -26.81 18.28
C ILE A 188 -13.59 -25.28 18.23
N SER A 189 -12.99 -24.69 19.26
CA SER A 189 -12.82 -23.24 19.40
C SER A 189 -11.70 -22.61 18.55
N THR A 190 -10.82 -23.40 17.93
CA THR A 190 -9.68 -22.87 17.14
C THR A 190 -10.04 -22.51 15.70
N GLN A 191 -11.05 -23.15 15.10
CA GLN A 191 -11.42 -22.88 13.69
C GLN A 191 -12.23 -21.59 13.53
N THR A 192 -13.07 -21.24 14.51
CA THR A 192 -13.89 -20.02 14.46
C THR A 192 -13.02 -18.77 14.56
N ASN A 193 -12.02 -18.77 15.46
CA ASN A 193 -11.08 -17.67 15.61
C ASN A 193 -10.21 -17.46 14.35
N LEU A 194 -9.86 -18.52 13.63
CA LEU A 194 -9.01 -18.43 12.44
C LEU A 194 -9.73 -17.76 11.26
N LEU A 195 -11.01 -18.10 11.05
CA LEU A 195 -11.85 -17.48 10.02
C LEU A 195 -12.20 -16.02 10.35
N GLU A 196 -12.38 -15.71 11.63
CA GLU A 196 -12.69 -14.35 12.09
C GLU A 196 -11.46 -13.43 11.98
N ASN A 197 -10.27 -13.95 12.27
CA ASN A 197 -9.00 -13.26 12.06
C ASN A 197 -8.68 -13.05 10.58
N GLU A 198 -8.93 -14.03 9.70
CA GLU A 198 -8.81 -13.84 8.24
C GLU A 198 -9.74 -12.74 7.72
N LYS A 199 -10.96 -12.67 8.26
CA LYS A 199 -11.93 -11.63 7.89
C LYS A 199 -11.50 -10.24 8.38
N LEU A 200 -10.92 -10.14 9.58
CA LEU A 200 -10.35 -8.91 10.11
C LEU A 200 -9.14 -8.43 9.29
N LEU A 201 -8.23 -9.33 8.93
CA LEU A 201 -7.10 -9.05 8.05
C LEU A 201 -7.58 -8.58 6.67
N ALA A 202 -8.60 -9.24 6.09
CA ALA A 202 -9.20 -8.81 4.84
C ALA A 202 -9.83 -7.40 4.95
N MET A 203 -10.51 -7.08 6.07
CA MET A 203 -11.10 -5.76 6.32
C MET A 203 -10.05 -4.65 6.42
N GLN A 204 -8.92 -4.91 7.07
CA GLN A 204 -7.82 -3.93 7.13
C GLN A 204 -7.14 -3.74 5.77
N HIS A 205 -7.00 -4.82 4.99
CA HIS A 205 -6.37 -4.75 3.68
C HIS A 205 -7.14 -3.86 2.70
N ILE A 206 -8.48 -3.86 2.76
CA ILE A 206 -9.31 -2.97 1.95
C ILE A 206 -9.13 -1.51 2.35
N SER A 207 -9.14 -1.21 3.65
CA SER A 207 -8.90 0.15 4.14
C SER A 207 -7.53 0.67 3.71
N TYR A 208 -6.52 -0.21 3.73
CA TYR A 208 -5.20 0.08 3.17
C TYR A 208 -5.28 0.43 1.68
N TYR A 209 -5.94 -0.39 0.85
CA TYR A 209 -6.09 -0.08 -0.58
C TYR A 209 -6.83 1.23 -0.83
N ASP A 210 -7.91 1.51 -0.10
CA ASP A 210 -8.63 2.79 -0.23
C ASP A 210 -7.73 3.99 0.13
N LYS A 211 -6.95 3.89 1.22
CA LYS A 211 -5.95 4.91 1.57
C LYS A 211 -4.89 5.06 0.47
N GLN A 212 -4.38 3.97 -0.08
CA GLN A 212 -3.36 3.99 -1.13
C GLN A 212 -3.89 4.56 -2.44
N ILE A 213 -5.11 4.23 -2.85
CA ILE A 213 -5.77 4.78 -4.05
C ILE A 213 -5.87 6.31 -3.92
N ASN A 214 -6.30 6.80 -2.76
CA ASN A 214 -6.43 8.24 -2.50
C ASN A 214 -5.06 8.96 -2.49
N ARG A 215 -4.01 8.31 -2.00
CA ARG A 215 -2.63 8.85 -2.01
C ARG A 215 -2.04 8.87 -3.43
N LEU A 216 -2.20 7.78 -4.17
CA LEU A 216 -1.60 7.58 -5.50
C LEU A 216 -2.29 8.37 -6.61
N SER A 217 -3.59 8.68 -6.44
CA SER A 217 -4.36 9.58 -7.29
C SER A 217 -3.63 10.91 -7.55
N ASN A 218 -2.81 11.38 -6.61
CA ASN A 218 -2.41 12.77 -6.61
C ASN A 218 -1.02 13.10 -7.19
N ASN A 219 0.03 12.26 -7.14
CA ASN A 219 1.38 12.75 -7.50
C ASN A 219 2.45 11.67 -7.79
N ARG A 220 2.30 10.82 -8.81
CA ARG A 220 3.47 10.06 -9.32
C ARG A 220 3.83 10.48 -10.74
N SER A 221 4.98 11.13 -10.88
CA SER A 221 5.62 11.51 -12.15
C SER A 221 6.29 10.30 -12.82
N GLY A 222 5.53 9.20 -12.97
CA GLY A 222 5.94 8.04 -13.76
C GLY A 222 5.59 8.24 -15.23
N SER A 223 6.38 7.66 -16.14
CA SER A 223 6.15 7.73 -17.60
C SER A 223 4.88 7.01 -18.08
N ILE A 224 4.28 6.19 -17.21
CA ILE A 224 3.08 5.41 -17.50
C ILE A 224 2.00 5.81 -16.49
N LYS A 225 0.88 6.30 -17.03
CA LYS A 225 -0.31 6.68 -16.29
C LYS A 225 -1.48 5.85 -16.77
N VAL A 226 -2.19 5.21 -15.85
CA VAL A 226 -3.46 4.53 -16.16
C VAL A 226 -4.53 5.60 -16.40
N ILE A 227 -5.17 5.56 -17.56
CA ILE A 227 -6.22 6.48 -18.01
C ILE A 227 -7.60 5.92 -17.67
N ALA A 228 -7.78 4.60 -17.83
CA ALA A 228 -9.02 3.89 -17.57
C ALA A 228 -8.75 2.53 -16.90
N PRO A 229 -9.68 2.01 -16.08
CA PRO A 229 -10.91 2.68 -15.65
C PRO A 229 -10.62 3.83 -14.69
N ALA A 230 -11.48 4.86 -14.70
CA ALA A 230 -11.48 5.86 -13.64
C ALA A 230 -11.85 5.23 -12.29
N ILE A 231 -11.41 5.84 -11.19
CA ILE A 231 -11.79 5.39 -9.85
C ILE A 231 -13.33 5.42 -9.74
N ASP A 232 -13.90 4.31 -9.28
CA ASP A 232 -15.34 4.12 -9.13
C ASP A 232 -16.15 4.16 -10.44
N ALA A 233 -15.49 3.97 -11.59
CA ALA A 233 -16.17 3.81 -12.87
C ALA A 233 -17.13 2.62 -12.83
N LYS A 234 -18.37 2.85 -13.29
CA LYS A 234 -19.42 1.84 -13.39
C LYS A 234 -19.54 1.38 -14.84
N SER A 235 -19.30 0.11 -15.12
CA SER A 235 -19.50 -0.46 -16.46
C SER A 235 -19.68 -1.98 -16.40
N GLN A 236 -20.34 -2.56 -17.39
CA GLN A 236 -20.43 -4.02 -17.58
C GLN A 236 -19.17 -4.58 -18.27
N SER A 237 -18.50 -3.76 -19.09
CA SER A 237 -17.24 -4.08 -19.76
C SER A 237 -16.16 -3.12 -19.27
N ILE A 238 -15.15 -3.67 -18.61
CA ILE A 238 -14.08 -2.87 -18.01
C ILE A 238 -12.89 -2.88 -18.96
N LEU A 239 -12.57 -1.70 -19.48
CA LEU A 239 -11.42 -1.47 -20.34
C LEU A 239 -10.34 -0.76 -19.53
N PHE A 240 -9.17 -1.39 -19.46
CA PHE A 240 -7.96 -0.79 -18.94
C PHE A 240 -7.22 -0.10 -20.08
N GLN A 241 -6.83 1.14 -19.87
CA GLN A 241 -6.01 1.91 -20.82
C GLN A 241 -4.93 2.68 -20.05
N TRP A 242 -3.75 2.77 -20.64
CA TRP A 242 -2.63 3.52 -20.06
C TRP A 242 -1.86 4.29 -21.13
N THR A 243 -1.13 5.32 -20.70
CA THR A 243 -0.27 6.11 -21.57
C THR A 243 1.00 5.33 -21.92
N ASN A 244 1.45 5.47 -23.17
CA ASN A 244 2.68 4.89 -23.72
C ASN A 244 2.69 3.34 -23.74
N PRO A 245 2.89 2.69 -24.90
CA PRO A 245 3.05 1.25 -24.94
C PRO A 245 4.31 0.84 -24.17
N ILE A 246 4.16 -0.15 -23.29
CA ILE A 246 5.22 -0.59 -22.38
C ILE A 246 6.00 -1.70 -23.08
N GLN A 247 7.33 -1.63 -23.10
CA GLN A 247 8.14 -2.67 -23.76
C GLN A 247 8.15 -3.99 -22.98
N ASP A 248 7.82 -3.93 -21.69
CA ASP A 248 7.73 -5.07 -20.80
C ASP A 248 6.30 -5.63 -20.73
N SER A 249 6.16 -6.83 -20.17
CA SER A 249 4.85 -7.43 -19.90
C SER A 249 4.21 -6.78 -18.67
N LEU A 250 2.89 -6.79 -18.60
CA LEU A 250 2.16 -6.32 -17.42
C LEU A 250 1.43 -7.47 -16.75
N ARG A 251 1.31 -7.36 -15.43
CA ARG A 251 0.49 -8.22 -14.60
C ARG A 251 -0.63 -7.38 -14.00
N LEU A 252 -1.86 -7.66 -14.40
CA LEU A 252 -3.06 -7.07 -13.83
C LEU A 252 -3.68 -8.05 -12.84
N GLU A 253 -3.79 -7.64 -11.59
CA GLU A 253 -4.49 -8.38 -10.54
C GLU A 253 -5.82 -7.71 -10.25
N VAL A 254 -6.91 -8.50 -10.26
CA VAL A 254 -8.26 -8.02 -9.96
C VAL A 254 -8.85 -8.85 -8.83
N PHE A 255 -9.38 -8.17 -7.82
CA PHE A 255 -9.85 -8.80 -6.59
C PHE A 255 -11.01 -8.02 -5.96
N THR A 256 -11.71 -8.65 -5.02
CA THR A 256 -12.75 -8.00 -4.22
C THR A 256 -12.34 -7.99 -2.76
N LYS A 257 -13.15 -7.30 -1.96
CA LYS A 257 -13.05 -7.25 -0.50
C LYS A 257 -13.07 -8.65 0.17
N GLU A 258 -13.68 -9.63 -0.48
CA GLU A 258 -13.87 -11.00 0.03
C GLU A 258 -12.86 -11.98 -0.60
N THR A 259 -12.02 -11.49 -1.51
CA THR A 259 -11.05 -12.30 -2.23
C THR A 259 -9.78 -12.39 -1.42
N ASP A 260 -9.49 -13.57 -0.90
CA ASP A 260 -8.17 -13.90 -0.37
C ASP A 260 -7.09 -13.83 -1.47
N ASP A 261 -5.83 -13.63 -1.11
CA ASP A 261 -4.71 -13.44 -2.02
C ASP A 261 -4.54 -14.61 -3.00
N SER A 262 -4.83 -15.82 -2.54
CA SER A 262 -4.83 -17.04 -3.37
C SER A 262 -5.89 -17.04 -4.49
N ARG A 263 -6.93 -16.21 -4.38
CA ARG A 263 -8.10 -16.18 -5.28
C ARG A 263 -8.14 -14.94 -6.18
N ARG A 264 -7.09 -14.13 -6.19
CA ARG A 264 -6.97 -12.97 -7.08
C ARG A 264 -6.98 -13.44 -8.53
N LYS A 265 -7.77 -12.77 -9.39
CA LYS A 265 -7.74 -13.03 -10.83
C LYS A 265 -6.54 -12.31 -11.42
N VAL A 266 -5.59 -13.08 -11.96
CA VAL A 266 -4.36 -12.55 -12.54
C VAL A 266 -4.44 -12.63 -14.07
N PHE A 267 -4.13 -11.52 -14.73
CA PHE A 267 -4.06 -11.42 -16.18
C PHE A 267 -2.67 -10.97 -16.60
N MET A 268 -2.04 -11.76 -17.48
CA MET A 268 -0.78 -11.39 -18.12
C MET A 268 -1.08 -10.66 -19.42
N ILE A 269 -0.56 -9.45 -19.55
CA ILE A 269 -0.76 -8.58 -20.71
C ILE A 269 0.55 -8.53 -21.48
N ALA A 270 0.48 -8.84 -22.76
CA ALA A 270 1.64 -8.88 -23.63
C ALA A 270 2.31 -7.50 -23.75
N PRO A 271 3.64 -7.47 -23.98
CA PRO A 271 4.38 -6.26 -24.30
C PRO A 271 3.74 -5.44 -25.42
N LYS A 272 4.02 -4.13 -25.38
CA LYS A 272 3.62 -3.11 -26.36
C LYS A 272 2.11 -2.86 -26.45
N SER A 273 1.30 -3.50 -25.60
CA SER A 273 -0.10 -3.15 -25.47
C SER A 273 -0.26 -1.83 -24.71
N SER A 274 -1.25 -1.03 -25.11
CA SER A 274 -1.71 0.18 -24.41
C SER A 274 -3.07 0.00 -23.74
N GLN A 275 -3.72 -1.16 -23.97
CA GLN A 275 -5.05 -1.43 -23.46
C GLN A 275 -5.28 -2.92 -23.18
N PHE A 276 -6.21 -3.21 -22.27
CA PHE A 276 -6.63 -4.56 -21.96
C PHE A 276 -8.10 -4.57 -21.57
N THR A 277 -8.91 -5.41 -22.21
CA THR A 277 -10.32 -5.57 -21.87
C THR A 277 -10.46 -6.76 -20.94
N LEU A 278 -11.09 -6.58 -19.78
CA LEU A 278 -11.38 -7.70 -18.89
C LEU A 278 -12.34 -8.68 -19.59
N PRO A 279 -12.11 -9.99 -19.50
CA PRO A 279 -13.06 -10.97 -20.00
C PRO A 279 -14.38 -10.86 -19.24
N ALA A 280 -15.49 -11.19 -19.91
CA ALA A 280 -16.79 -11.25 -19.29
C ALA A 280 -16.85 -12.28 -18.14
N GLY A 281 -17.87 -12.19 -17.28
CA GLY A 281 -18.10 -13.16 -16.19
C GLY A 281 -17.63 -12.69 -14.81
N PHE A 282 -17.46 -11.38 -14.62
CA PHE A 282 -17.38 -10.79 -13.28
C PHE A 282 -18.80 -10.65 -12.72
N LYS A 283 -18.97 -10.97 -11.43
CA LYS A 283 -20.25 -10.77 -10.76
C LYS A 283 -20.44 -9.26 -10.53
N PRO A 284 -21.67 -8.74 -10.49
CA PRO A 284 -21.91 -7.35 -10.12
C PRO A 284 -21.34 -7.05 -8.72
N GLY A 285 -20.60 -5.95 -8.58
CA GLY A 285 -19.94 -5.61 -7.32
C GLY A 285 -18.78 -4.61 -7.45
N LEU A 286 -18.18 -4.25 -6.31
CA LEU A 286 -16.98 -3.42 -6.23
C LEU A 286 -15.73 -4.29 -6.36
N TYR A 287 -14.84 -3.92 -7.25
CA TYR A 287 -13.57 -4.58 -7.50
C TYR A 287 -12.41 -3.60 -7.33
N TYR A 288 -11.33 -4.13 -6.79
CA TYR A 288 -10.04 -3.48 -6.69
C TYR A 288 -9.11 -4.06 -7.77
N TRP A 289 -8.17 -3.26 -8.22
CA TRP A 289 -7.17 -3.71 -9.18
C TRP A 289 -5.81 -3.12 -8.91
N GLU A 290 -4.79 -3.90 -9.23
CA GLU A 290 -3.38 -3.51 -9.17
C GLU A 290 -2.71 -3.86 -10.51
N LEU A 291 -2.01 -2.90 -11.10
CA LEU A 291 -1.27 -3.08 -12.35
C LEU A 291 0.23 -2.98 -12.06
N LYS A 292 0.95 -4.06 -12.37
CA LYS A 292 2.40 -4.17 -12.17
C LYS A 292 3.13 -4.38 -13.50
N GLN A 293 4.30 -3.75 -13.61
CA GLN A 293 5.27 -4.02 -14.67
C GLN A 293 6.11 -5.22 -14.29
N VAL A 294 6.20 -6.22 -15.17
CA VAL A 294 7.06 -7.39 -14.99
C VAL A 294 8.33 -7.15 -15.80
N MET A 295 9.42 -6.81 -15.13
CA MET A 295 10.71 -6.54 -15.76
C MET A 295 11.41 -7.85 -16.17
N ASN A 296 12.39 -7.76 -17.07
CA ASN A 296 13.15 -8.93 -17.59
C ASN A 296 13.85 -9.79 -16.51
N ASN A 297 14.03 -9.26 -15.31
CA ASN A 297 14.63 -9.95 -14.16
C ASN A 297 13.58 -10.50 -13.18
N SER A 298 12.33 -10.64 -13.61
CA SER A 298 11.18 -11.07 -12.79
C SER A 298 10.84 -10.17 -11.61
N ARG A 299 11.48 -8.99 -11.49
CA ARG A 299 11.06 -7.99 -10.50
C ARG A 299 9.76 -7.35 -10.98
N GLU A 300 8.85 -7.11 -10.04
CA GLU A 300 7.59 -6.44 -10.30
C GLU A 300 7.65 -4.99 -9.78
N LYS A 301 7.17 -4.04 -10.58
CA LYS A 301 6.99 -2.64 -10.15
C LYS A 301 5.53 -2.23 -10.29
N ARG A 302 4.89 -1.82 -9.20
CA ARG A 302 3.52 -1.29 -9.25
C ARG A 302 3.46 0.00 -10.06
N ILE A 303 2.66 0.00 -11.12
CA ILE A 303 2.41 1.17 -11.98
C ILE A 303 1.09 1.86 -11.60
N GLY A 304 0.06 1.07 -11.27
CA GLY A 304 -1.27 1.60 -11.00
C GLY A 304 -2.01 0.81 -9.93
N LEU A 305 -2.94 1.49 -9.27
CA LEU A 305 -3.86 0.93 -8.29
C LEU A 305 -5.18 1.69 -8.40
N GLY A 306 -6.29 0.99 -8.31
CA GLY A 306 -7.61 1.62 -8.34
C GLY A 306 -8.74 0.67 -7.99
N ARG A 307 -9.96 1.13 -8.23
CA ARG A 307 -11.19 0.35 -8.04
C ARG A 307 -12.24 0.74 -9.08
N PHE A 308 -13.12 -0.20 -9.42
CA PHE A 308 -14.24 -0.02 -10.35
C PHE A 308 -15.45 -0.84 -9.90
N ILE A 309 -16.62 -0.55 -10.45
CA ILE A 309 -17.87 -1.22 -10.13
C ILE A 309 -18.41 -1.93 -11.37
N VAL A 310 -18.61 -3.24 -11.25
CA VAL A 310 -19.32 -4.03 -12.26
C VAL A 310 -20.82 -3.87 -12.03
N ALA A 311 -21.50 -3.27 -13.00
CA ALA A 311 -22.95 -3.10 -12.96
C ALA A 311 -23.68 -4.42 -13.25
N LYS A 312 -24.95 -4.50 -12.83
CA LYS A 312 -25.86 -5.58 -13.21
C LYS A 312 -26.19 -5.55 -14.70
#